data_AF-G5HFP0-F1
#
_entry.id   AF-G5HFP0-F1
#
_cell.length_a   1.000
_cell.length_b   1.000
_cell.length_c   1.000
_cell.angle_alpha   90.00
_cell.angle_beta   90.00
_cell.angle_gamma   90.00
#
_symmetry.space_group_name_H-M   'P 1'
#
loop_
_entity.id
_entity.type
_entity.pdbx_description
1 polymer ?
#
loop_
_entity_poly.entity_id
_entity_poly.type
_entity_poly.pdbx_seq_one_letter_code
_entity_poly.pdbx_strand_id
1 'polypeptide(L)'
;MAYLIHIVGLSREVAKALIIDSAAGWNRQDNKYFAMGYGVVPKRIEDITHSKDDEIRFIMNGTIDEYETYTYNIPVPQDMHAHPFFAKATLAYFPTSDRNQGVDYTSTEMDLHFGRVIEKDGKAVIKAIDYNKQADEGIQNIYEEDARKLYRKWDNVKHISEAVKENARPRKAYAAGIWGLSIKTKERLAPKAGRGLQFGVVVTLKEMNGVNRIDEFIKLCMVRGWLVNRIDVQNQIDVYVKAEEEIEFE
;
A
#
# COMPACT_ATOMS: atom_id res chain seq x y z
N MET A 1 -2.52 12.38 -12.35
CA MET A 1 -3.63 11.45 -12.00
C MET A 1 -4.39 11.01 -13.24
N ALA A 2 -4.94 11.91 -14.05
CA ALA A 2 -5.65 11.56 -15.30
C ALA A 2 -4.86 10.58 -16.19
N TYR A 3 -3.58 10.86 -16.45
CA TYR A 3 -2.70 9.94 -17.20
C TYR A 3 -2.67 8.50 -16.63
N LEU A 4 -2.53 8.34 -15.31
CA LEU A 4 -2.48 7.02 -14.67
C LEU A 4 -3.80 6.26 -14.79
N ILE A 5 -4.93 6.98 -14.87
CA ILE A 5 -6.26 6.38 -14.95
C ILE A 5 -6.62 6.08 -16.40
N HIS A 6 -6.52 7.06 -17.28
CA HIS A 6 -7.04 6.98 -18.64
C HIS A 6 -6.06 6.36 -19.62
N ILE A 7 -4.75 6.55 -19.42
CA ILE A 7 -3.71 6.02 -20.32
C ILE A 7 -3.13 4.73 -19.76
N VAL A 8 -2.73 4.71 -18.49
CA VAL A 8 -2.15 3.48 -17.87
C VAL A 8 -3.24 2.48 -17.46
N GLY A 9 -4.50 2.91 -17.34
CA GLY A 9 -5.63 2.02 -17.01
C GLY A 9 -5.73 1.66 -15.52
N LEU A 10 -5.12 2.43 -14.61
CA LEU A 10 -5.18 2.16 -13.18
C LEU A 10 -6.48 2.68 -12.57
N SER A 11 -6.98 1.98 -11.54
CA SER A 11 -8.07 2.53 -10.72
C SER A 11 -7.67 3.85 -10.07
N ARG A 12 -8.63 4.71 -9.77
CA ARG A 12 -8.37 6.01 -9.12
C ARG A 12 -7.71 5.83 -7.74
N GLU A 13 -8.02 4.76 -7.02
CA GLU A 13 -7.45 4.39 -5.73
C GLU A 13 -5.96 4.09 -5.88
N VAL A 14 -5.60 3.21 -6.82
CA VAL A 14 -4.21 2.87 -7.14
C VAL A 14 -3.45 4.09 -7.65
N ALA A 15 -4.05 4.87 -8.56
CA ALA A 15 -3.42 6.08 -9.09
C ALA A 15 -3.11 7.09 -7.99
N LYS A 16 -4.02 7.30 -7.04
CA LYS A 16 -3.80 8.15 -5.86
C LYS A 16 -2.72 7.59 -4.96
N ALA A 17 -2.75 6.28 -4.67
CA ALA A 17 -1.74 5.62 -3.84
C ALA A 17 -0.32 5.74 -4.45
N LEU A 18 -0.18 5.55 -5.77
CA LEU A 18 1.11 5.69 -6.47
C LEU A 18 1.68 7.11 -6.41
N ILE A 19 0.84 8.12 -6.64
CA ILE A 19 1.26 9.52 -6.57
C ILE A 19 1.78 9.85 -5.17
N ILE A 20 1.07 9.40 -4.13
CA ILE A 20 1.45 9.64 -2.74
C ILE A 20 2.71 8.87 -2.36
N ASP A 21 2.82 7.59 -2.77
CA ASP A 21 4.02 6.77 -2.55
C ASP A 21 5.26 7.42 -3.18
N SER A 22 5.11 7.96 -4.38
CA SER A 22 6.19 8.59 -5.14
C SER A 22 6.57 9.96 -4.56
N ALA A 23 5.60 10.72 -4.07
CA ALA A 23 5.83 12.00 -3.40
C ALA A 23 6.52 11.83 -2.04
N ALA A 24 6.14 10.80 -1.27
CA ALA A 24 6.73 10.49 0.02
C ALA A 24 8.14 9.88 -0.10
N GLY A 25 8.36 9.06 -1.13
CA GLY A 25 9.64 8.36 -1.33
C GLY A 25 9.96 7.46 -0.12
N TRP A 26 11.23 7.47 0.31
CA TRP A 26 11.71 6.83 1.54
C TRP A 26 12.00 7.84 2.66
N ASN A 27 11.89 9.13 2.36
CA ASN A 27 12.18 10.22 3.28
C ASN A 27 10.96 11.15 3.32
N ARG A 28 9.92 10.69 4.02
CA ARG A 28 8.67 11.43 4.17
C ARG A 28 8.98 12.81 4.78
N GLN A 29 8.47 13.86 4.14
CA GLN A 29 8.75 15.25 4.52
C GLN A 29 7.62 15.89 5.32
N ASP A 30 6.85 15.09 6.06
CA ASP A 30 5.82 15.57 6.96
C ASP A 30 6.45 16.29 8.15
N ASN A 31 6.74 17.57 7.96
CA ASN A 31 7.15 18.45 9.04
C ASN A 31 5.97 18.72 9.98
N LYS A 32 6.25 19.19 11.20
CA LYS A 32 5.23 19.56 12.21
C LYS A 32 4.20 20.59 11.68
N TYR A 33 4.53 21.28 10.60
CA TYR A 33 3.72 22.32 9.97
C TYR A 33 2.90 21.81 8.77
N PHE A 34 3.02 20.53 8.41
CA PHE A 34 2.37 19.90 7.25
C PHE A 34 2.52 20.66 5.92
N ALA A 35 3.57 21.47 5.78
CA ALA A 35 3.69 22.46 4.70
C ALA A 35 3.73 21.84 3.29
N MET A 36 4.21 20.60 3.19
CA MET A 36 4.36 19.86 1.92
C MET A 36 3.51 18.58 1.88
N GLY A 37 2.62 18.37 2.85
CA GLY A 37 1.83 17.15 2.96
C GLY A 37 2.71 15.90 3.03
N TYR A 38 2.55 14.99 2.07
CA TYR A 38 3.38 13.78 1.96
C TYR A 38 4.75 14.02 1.32
N GLY A 39 4.92 15.12 0.58
CA GLY A 39 6.13 15.44 -0.18
C GLY A 39 5.80 16.04 -1.55
N VAL A 40 6.83 16.21 -2.38
CA VAL A 40 6.70 16.80 -3.71
C VAL A 40 6.51 15.70 -4.75
N VAL A 41 5.42 15.77 -5.50
CA VAL A 41 5.14 14.81 -6.59
C VAL A 41 6.22 14.95 -7.68
N PRO A 42 6.82 13.85 -8.16
CA PRO A 42 7.77 13.91 -9.26
C PRO A 42 7.16 14.54 -10.52
N LYS A 43 7.95 15.34 -11.23
CA LYS A 43 7.50 15.98 -12.49
C LYS A 43 7.47 14.99 -13.65
N ARG A 44 8.39 14.02 -13.66
CA ARG A 44 8.48 13.00 -14.69
C ARG A 44 7.53 11.86 -14.35
N ILE A 45 6.79 11.38 -15.34
CA ILE A 45 5.82 10.30 -15.12
C ILE A 45 6.54 8.97 -14.87
N GLU A 46 7.73 8.79 -15.45
CA GLU A 46 8.55 7.59 -15.24
C GLU A 46 8.92 7.40 -13.76
N ASP A 47 9.17 8.48 -13.03
CA ASP A 47 9.50 8.45 -11.60
C ASP A 47 8.29 8.02 -10.73
N ILE A 48 7.08 8.01 -11.30
CA ILE A 48 5.86 7.50 -10.65
C ILE A 48 5.56 6.07 -11.11
N THR A 49 5.75 5.76 -12.39
CA THR A 49 5.37 4.46 -12.98
C THR A 49 6.44 3.39 -12.82
N HIS A 50 7.72 3.75 -12.75
CA HIS A 50 8.85 2.84 -12.56
C HIS A 50 9.37 2.87 -11.12
N SER A 51 9.86 1.73 -10.65
CA SER A 51 10.63 1.63 -9.40
C SER A 51 12.12 1.54 -9.73
N LYS A 52 12.97 1.70 -8.72
CA LYS A 52 14.41 1.47 -8.88
C LYS A 52 14.72 -0.02 -9.03
N ASP A 53 15.89 -0.34 -9.58
CA ASP A 53 16.32 -1.73 -9.79
C ASP A 53 16.47 -2.52 -8.49
N ASP A 54 16.76 -1.84 -7.38
CA ASP A 54 16.83 -2.43 -6.04
C ASP A 54 15.48 -2.47 -5.33
N GLU A 55 14.38 -2.15 -6.02
CA GLU A 55 13.04 -2.07 -5.45
C GLU A 55 12.06 -3.02 -6.15
N ILE A 56 11.30 -3.74 -5.33
CA ILE A 56 10.14 -4.50 -5.76
C ILE A 56 8.91 -3.68 -5.39
N ARG A 57 8.27 -3.09 -6.40
CA ARG A 57 6.99 -2.39 -6.23
C ARG A 57 5.86 -3.20 -6.83
N PHE A 58 4.82 -3.45 -6.03
CA PHE A 58 3.63 -4.16 -6.47
C PHE A 58 2.37 -3.48 -5.96
N ILE A 59 1.28 -3.75 -6.66
CA ILE A 59 -0.01 -3.10 -6.45
C ILE A 59 -1.02 -4.18 -6.11
N MET A 60 -1.84 -3.92 -5.11
CA MET A 60 -3.00 -4.74 -4.76
C MET A 60 -4.21 -3.82 -4.72
N ASN A 61 -5.32 -4.25 -5.30
CA ASN A 61 -6.60 -3.57 -5.20
C ASN A 61 -7.66 -4.57 -4.75
N GLY A 62 -8.72 -4.06 -4.15
CA GLY A 62 -9.80 -4.89 -3.65
C GLY A 62 -11.04 -4.08 -3.35
N THR A 63 -12.10 -4.79 -3.02
CA THR A 63 -13.36 -4.21 -2.56
C THR A 63 -13.62 -4.73 -1.16
N ILE A 64 -14.09 -3.86 -0.27
CA ILE A 64 -14.49 -4.24 1.08
C ILE A 64 -15.86 -4.91 1.01
N ASP A 65 -15.89 -6.21 1.27
CA ASP A 65 -17.15 -6.94 1.47
C ASP A 65 -17.44 -7.22 2.97
N GLU A 66 -16.39 -7.32 3.78
CA GLU A 66 -16.45 -7.67 5.20
C GLU A 66 -15.63 -6.70 6.08
N TYR A 67 -15.71 -6.89 7.40
CA TYR A 67 -15.00 -6.07 8.39
C TYR A 67 -13.47 -6.07 8.19
N GLU A 68 -12.90 -7.21 7.80
CA GLU A 68 -11.45 -7.37 7.63
C GLU A 68 -11.14 -8.07 6.32
N THR A 69 -10.24 -7.48 5.53
CA THR A 69 -9.64 -8.13 4.36
C THR A 69 -8.20 -8.46 4.68
N TYR A 70 -7.87 -9.75 4.70
CA TYR A 70 -6.52 -10.22 5.00
C TYR A 70 -5.94 -11.03 3.83
N THR A 71 -4.63 -10.93 3.69
CA THR A 71 -3.83 -11.73 2.79
C THR A 71 -2.53 -12.02 3.51
N TYR A 72 -2.36 -13.24 4.01
CA TYR A 72 -1.17 -13.62 4.76
C TYR A 72 -0.04 -14.19 3.90
N ASN A 73 -0.22 -14.35 2.59
CA ASN A 73 0.66 -15.18 1.77
C ASN A 73 1.51 -14.40 0.75
N ILE A 74 2.01 -13.22 1.11
CA ILE A 74 2.89 -12.43 0.23
C ILE A 74 4.32 -12.98 0.36
N PRO A 75 4.90 -13.58 -0.68
CA PRO A 75 6.15 -14.32 -0.56
C PRO A 75 7.35 -13.41 -0.82
N VAL A 76 7.66 -12.54 0.14
CA VAL A 76 8.86 -11.67 0.06
C VAL A 76 10.13 -12.52 0.03
N PRO A 77 11.08 -12.26 -0.89
CA PRO A 77 12.31 -13.04 -0.99
C PRO A 77 13.11 -13.10 0.32
N GLN A 78 13.92 -14.14 0.47
CA GLN A 78 14.71 -14.39 1.66
C GLN A 78 16.18 -14.59 1.30
N ASP A 79 17.06 -14.15 2.19
CA ASP A 79 18.48 -14.45 2.16
C ASP A 79 18.92 -14.94 3.55
N MET A 80 19.55 -16.11 3.60
CA MET A 80 20.04 -16.74 4.85
C MET A 80 19.04 -16.67 6.03
N HIS A 81 17.77 -17.02 5.78
CA HIS A 81 16.67 -17.00 6.76
C HIS A 81 16.27 -15.60 7.29
N ALA A 82 16.55 -14.55 6.53
CA ALA A 82 16.07 -13.21 6.78
C ALA A 82 15.53 -12.56 5.51
N HIS A 83 14.77 -11.48 5.66
CA HIS A 83 14.30 -10.62 4.58
C HIS A 83 15.16 -9.35 4.55
N PRO A 84 16.09 -9.20 3.58
CA PRO A 84 16.95 -8.03 3.47
C PRO A 84 16.22 -6.86 2.80
N PHE A 85 15.06 -6.48 3.31
CA PHE A 85 14.22 -5.43 2.73
C PHE A 85 13.81 -4.38 3.75
N PHE A 86 13.85 -3.12 3.33
CA PHE A 86 13.00 -2.07 3.88
C PHE A 86 11.66 -2.09 3.17
N ALA A 87 10.58 -1.83 3.90
CA ALA A 87 9.25 -1.80 3.34
C ALA A 87 8.58 -0.44 3.55
N LYS A 88 7.76 -0.08 2.57
CA LYS A 88 6.74 0.95 2.70
C LYS A 88 5.46 0.52 2.00
N ALA A 89 4.34 1.01 2.50
CA ALA A 89 3.03 0.73 1.93
C ALA A 89 2.15 1.98 1.98
N THR A 90 1.45 2.22 0.88
CA THR A 90 0.51 3.33 0.71
C THR A 90 -0.85 2.78 0.34
N LEU A 91 -1.82 2.92 1.24
CA LEU A 91 -3.23 2.65 1.02
C LEU A 91 -3.93 3.95 0.65
N ALA A 92 -4.78 3.93 -0.38
CA ALA A 92 -5.71 5.00 -0.69
C ALA A 92 -7.10 4.45 -1.02
N TYR A 93 -8.12 5.17 -0.58
CA TYR A 93 -9.52 4.87 -0.81
C TYR A 93 -10.37 6.16 -0.81
N PHE A 94 -11.65 6.03 -1.13
CA PHE A 94 -12.59 7.16 -1.21
C PHE A 94 -13.84 6.85 -0.39
N PRO A 95 -13.84 7.14 0.92
CA PRO A 95 -15.00 6.87 1.78
C PRO A 95 -16.15 7.83 1.44
N THR A 96 -17.37 7.42 1.80
CA THR A 96 -18.52 8.33 1.78
C THR A 96 -18.36 9.39 2.87
N SER A 97 -18.67 10.63 2.51
CA SER A 97 -18.59 11.76 3.43
C SER A 97 -19.96 12.39 3.66
N ASP A 98 -20.29 12.68 4.92
CA ASP A 98 -21.50 13.40 5.30
C ASP A 98 -21.15 14.77 5.88
N ARG A 99 -21.64 15.83 5.23
CA ARG A 99 -21.44 17.22 5.66
C ARG A 99 -22.04 17.51 7.04
N ASN A 100 -23.05 16.74 7.45
CA ASN A 100 -23.73 16.93 8.73
C ASN A 100 -22.89 16.44 9.92
N GLN A 101 -21.78 15.74 9.67
CA GLN A 101 -20.90 15.20 10.70
C GLN A 101 -19.77 16.17 11.10
N GLY A 102 -19.73 17.39 10.54
CA GLY A 102 -18.77 18.43 10.92
C GLY A 102 -17.32 17.99 10.72
N VAL A 103 -16.52 17.98 11.80
CA VAL A 103 -15.10 17.55 11.79
C VAL A 103 -14.95 16.07 11.45
N ASP A 104 -16.02 15.29 11.64
CA ASP A 104 -16.05 13.83 11.55
C ASP A 104 -16.74 13.33 10.27
N TYR A 105 -16.53 14.06 9.17
CA TYR A 105 -17.20 13.86 7.89
C TYR A 105 -17.00 12.49 7.23
N THR A 106 -15.95 11.72 7.55
CA THR A 106 -15.75 10.37 6.99
C THR A 106 -16.50 9.30 7.78
N SER A 107 -17.35 8.54 7.08
CA SER A 107 -18.18 7.49 7.68
C SER A 107 -17.42 6.20 7.98
N THR A 108 -16.35 5.94 7.20
CA THR A 108 -15.61 4.69 7.14
C THR A 108 -14.11 4.96 7.14
N GLU A 109 -13.39 4.29 8.02
CA GLU A 109 -11.93 4.23 8.08
C GLU A 109 -11.44 2.85 7.62
N MET A 110 -10.33 2.82 6.88
CA MET A 110 -9.55 1.62 6.61
C MET A 110 -8.18 1.73 7.27
N ASP A 111 -7.86 0.78 8.14
CA ASP A 111 -6.61 0.70 8.88
C ASP A 111 -5.66 -0.32 8.22
N LEU A 112 -4.42 0.10 7.96
CA LEU A 112 -3.44 -0.64 7.16
C LEU A 112 -2.42 -1.34 8.06
N HIS A 113 -2.35 -2.66 7.97
CA HIS A 113 -1.31 -3.47 8.60
C HIS A 113 -0.57 -4.25 7.53
N PHE A 114 0.71 -3.93 7.32
CA PHE A 114 1.56 -4.66 6.38
C PHE A 114 2.86 -5.07 7.08
N GLY A 115 3.27 -6.32 6.93
CA GLY A 115 4.49 -6.80 7.58
C GLY A 115 4.63 -8.32 7.58
N ARG A 116 5.53 -8.81 8.44
CA ARG A 116 5.85 -10.26 8.52
C ARG A 116 4.77 -11.00 9.29
N VAL A 117 4.41 -12.19 8.84
CA VAL A 117 3.49 -13.05 9.59
C VAL A 117 4.25 -13.78 10.68
N ILE A 118 3.76 -13.67 11.91
CA ILE A 118 4.26 -14.34 13.10
C ILE A 118 3.16 -15.23 13.67
N GLU A 119 3.56 -16.27 14.40
CA GLU A 119 2.64 -17.03 15.22
C GLU A 119 2.65 -16.45 16.64
N LYS A 120 1.47 -16.14 17.17
CA LYS A 120 1.28 -15.68 18.54
C LYS A 120 0.05 -16.39 19.11
N ASP A 121 0.21 -17.08 20.22
CA ASP A 121 -0.86 -17.82 20.90
C ASP A 121 -1.61 -18.81 19.97
N GLY A 122 -0.89 -19.46 19.06
CA GLY A 122 -1.44 -20.40 18.06
C GLY A 122 -2.19 -19.75 16.89
N LYS A 123 -2.22 -18.41 16.81
CA LYS A 123 -2.82 -17.66 15.70
C LYS A 123 -1.76 -16.96 14.85
N ALA A 124 -2.01 -16.88 13.55
CA ALA A 124 -1.19 -16.06 12.64
C ALA A 124 -1.54 -14.58 12.83
N VAL A 125 -0.52 -13.75 13.09
CA VAL A 125 -0.66 -12.30 13.30
C VAL A 125 0.35 -11.57 12.41
N ILE A 126 -0.05 -10.44 11.82
CA ILE A 126 0.87 -9.59 11.06
C ILE A 126 1.62 -8.68 12.03
N LYS A 127 2.94 -8.83 12.09
CA LYS A 127 3.83 -7.88 12.72
C LYS A 127 4.06 -6.70 11.76
N ALA A 128 3.21 -5.68 11.90
CA ALA A 128 3.22 -4.48 11.05
C ALA A 128 4.57 -3.74 11.11
N ILE A 129 4.97 -3.15 9.98
CA ILE A 129 6.26 -2.47 9.83
C ILE A 129 6.37 -1.17 10.62
N ASP A 130 5.24 -0.50 10.86
CA ASP A 130 5.12 0.73 11.64
C ASP A 130 4.75 0.45 13.11
N TYR A 131 4.63 -0.83 13.48
CA TYR A 131 4.18 -1.27 14.80
C TYR A 131 2.80 -0.68 15.20
N ASN A 132 1.92 -0.44 14.23
CA ASN A 132 0.54 -0.07 14.51
C ASN A 132 -0.16 -1.18 15.31
N LYS A 133 -0.78 -0.78 16.43
CA LYS A 133 -1.55 -1.64 17.34
C LYS A 133 -3.01 -1.21 17.43
N GLN A 134 -3.46 -0.21 16.66
CA GLN A 134 -4.78 0.42 16.79
C GLN A 134 -5.94 -0.56 16.56
N ALA A 135 -5.69 -1.69 15.90
CA ALA A 135 -6.70 -2.72 15.65
C ALA A 135 -6.25 -4.13 16.08
N ASP A 136 -5.24 -4.23 16.96
CA ASP A 136 -4.83 -5.51 17.54
C ASP A 136 -5.86 -6.02 18.57
N GLU A 137 -6.02 -7.34 18.67
CA GLU A 137 -6.89 -7.97 19.69
C GLU A 137 -6.44 -7.54 21.11
N GLY A 138 -7.37 -6.98 21.90
CA GLY A 138 -7.15 -6.57 23.30
C GLY A 138 -7.50 -5.10 23.60
N ILE A 139 -7.45 -4.71 24.88
CA ILE A 139 -7.59 -3.31 25.30
C ILE A 139 -6.32 -2.56 24.91
N GLN A 140 -6.41 -1.71 23.89
CA GLN A 140 -5.33 -0.83 23.49
C GLN A 140 -5.54 0.53 24.18
N ASN A 141 -4.61 0.93 25.05
CA ASN A 141 -4.60 2.25 25.70
C ASN A 141 -4.08 3.32 24.72
N ILE A 142 -4.72 3.47 23.56
CA ILE A 142 -4.39 4.50 22.56
C ILE A 142 -5.56 5.48 22.51
N TYR A 143 -5.34 6.72 22.96
CA TYR A 143 -6.32 7.78 22.82
C TYR A 143 -6.53 8.11 21.33
N GLU A 144 -7.76 8.50 20.96
CA GLU A 144 -8.07 8.82 19.57
C GLU A 144 -7.20 9.96 19.02
N GLU A 145 -6.84 10.94 19.85
CA GLU A 145 -5.95 12.03 19.46
C GLU A 145 -4.58 11.50 19.00
N ASP A 146 -4.02 10.53 19.74
CA ASP A 146 -2.75 9.90 19.38
C ASP A 146 -2.88 9.05 18.13
N ALA A 147 -4.01 8.35 17.97
CA ALA A 147 -4.28 7.57 16.75
C ALA A 147 -4.43 8.48 15.51
N ARG A 148 -5.07 9.65 15.64
CA ARG A 148 -5.15 10.66 14.57
C ARG A 148 -3.76 11.20 14.20
N LYS A 149 -2.88 11.41 15.18
CA LYS A 149 -1.51 11.93 14.93
C LYS A 149 -0.57 10.87 14.35
N LEU A 150 -0.57 9.65 14.90
CA LEU A 150 0.40 8.60 14.58
C LEU A 150 -0.02 7.75 13.38
N TYR A 151 -1.30 7.37 13.33
CA TYR A 151 -1.85 6.43 12.34
C TYR A 151 -2.82 7.10 11.36
N ARG A 152 -2.87 8.44 11.39
CA ARG A 152 -3.73 9.27 10.54
C ARG A 152 -5.18 8.81 10.57
N LYS A 153 -5.67 8.47 11.77
CA LYS A 153 -7.03 7.93 11.96
C LYS A 153 -8.07 8.79 11.23
N TRP A 154 -9.00 8.17 10.49
CA TRP A 154 -10.02 8.80 9.63
C TRP A 154 -9.55 9.36 8.28
N ASP A 155 -8.25 9.45 8.02
CA ASP A 155 -7.74 9.86 6.72
C ASP A 155 -7.95 8.76 5.68
N ASN A 156 -8.32 9.18 4.47
CA ASN A 156 -8.55 8.29 3.33
C ASN A 156 -7.26 7.81 2.64
N VAL A 157 -6.12 8.06 3.27
CA VAL A 157 -4.79 7.63 2.84
C VAL A 157 -4.00 7.21 4.07
N LYS A 158 -3.41 6.01 4.02
CA LYS A 158 -2.47 5.53 5.03
C LYS A 158 -1.13 5.26 4.36
N HIS A 159 -0.09 5.95 4.79
CA HIS A 159 1.26 5.73 4.30
C HIS A 159 2.18 5.37 5.47
N ILE A 160 2.73 4.16 5.40
CA ILE A 160 3.65 3.60 6.38
C ILE A 160 4.98 3.32 5.69
N SER A 161 6.10 3.67 6.33
CA SER A 161 7.43 3.48 5.78
C SER A 161 8.43 3.18 6.89
N GLU A 162 9.30 2.21 6.66
CA GLU A 162 10.49 2.03 7.46
C GLU A 162 11.52 3.11 7.14
N ALA A 163 12.32 3.50 8.14
CA ALA A 163 13.46 4.37 7.93
C ALA A 163 14.63 3.58 7.29
N VAL A 164 15.10 4.06 6.14
CA VAL A 164 16.29 3.50 5.47
C VAL A 164 17.53 3.95 6.22
N LYS A 165 18.33 2.99 6.70
CA LYS A 165 19.56 3.23 7.47
C LYS A 165 20.68 2.34 6.93
N GLU A 166 21.90 2.86 6.84
CA GLU A 166 23.05 2.11 6.31
C GLU A 166 23.36 0.84 7.13
N ASN A 167 23.29 0.93 8.47
CA ASN A 167 23.58 -0.19 9.36
C ASN A 167 22.31 -0.99 9.76
N ALA A 168 21.29 -1.02 8.90
CA ALA A 168 20.09 -1.79 9.17
C ALA A 168 20.35 -3.30 9.11
N ARG A 169 19.70 -4.06 9.98
CA ARG A 169 19.75 -5.52 9.96
C ARG A 169 18.60 -6.11 9.14
N PRO A 170 18.84 -7.15 8.33
CA PRO A 170 17.79 -7.93 7.68
C PRO A 170 16.71 -8.36 8.68
N ARG A 171 15.46 -8.35 8.22
CA ARG A 171 14.31 -8.68 9.08
C ARG A 171 14.23 -10.20 9.24
N LYS A 172 14.25 -10.69 10.48
CA LYS A 172 14.10 -12.12 10.79
C LYS A 172 12.92 -12.74 10.01
N ALA A 173 13.16 -13.85 9.29
CA ALA A 173 12.11 -14.69 8.76
C ALA A 173 11.56 -15.57 9.90
N TYR A 174 10.24 -15.61 10.04
CA TYR A 174 9.55 -16.47 11.01
C TYR A 174 9.21 -17.83 10.36
N ALA A 175 8.63 -18.76 11.13
CA ALA A 175 8.37 -20.13 10.67
C ALA A 175 7.62 -20.19 9.33
N ALA A 176 6.65 -19.30 9.12
CA ALA A 176 5.93 -19.22 7.86
C ALA A 176 6.79 -18.65 6.71
N GLY A 177 7.73 -17.75 7.00
CA GLY A 177 8.57 -17.11 5.98
C GLY A 177 7.78 -16.23 5.01
N ILE A 178 6.63 -15.71 5.44
CA ILE A 178 5.67 -14.98 4.60
C ILE A 178 5.38 -13.61 5.19
N TRP A 179 4.97 -12.69 4.32
CA TRP A 179 4.43 -11.39 4.72
C TRP A 179 2.94 -11.36 4.49
N GLY A 180 2.26 -10.48 5.22
CA GLY A 180 0.83 -10.29 5.10
C GLY A 180 0.45 -8.83 5.01
N LEU A 181 -0.70 -8.62 4.39
CA LEU A 181 -1.46 -7.39 4.35
C LEU A 181 -2.79 -7.64 5.05
N SER A 182 -3.19 -6.73 5.92
CA SER A 182 -4.50 -6.70 6.55
C SER A 182 -5.05 -5.29 6.47
N ILE A 183 -6.27 -5.18 5.99
CA ILE A 183 -7.03 -3.93 5.94
C ILE A 183 -8.26 -4.14 6.82
N LYS A 184 -8.33 -3.36 7.90
CA LYS A 184 -9.42 -3.43 8.88
C LYS A 184 -10.33 -2.21 8.73
N THR A 185 -11.62 -2.46 8.59
CA THR A 185 -12.61 -1.42 8.37
C THR A 185 -13.24 -1.00 9.69
N LYS A 186 -13.31 0.30 9.95
CA LYS A 186 -14.00 0.87 11.12
C LYS A 186 -15.07 1.83 10.65
N GLU A 187 -16.25 1.72 11.22
CA GLU A 187 -17.43 2.51 10.84
C GLU A 187 -17.97 3.25 12.05
N ARG A 188 -18.56 4.44 11.82
CA ARG A 188 -19.10 5.28 12.90
C ARG A 188 -20.58 5.07 13.18
N LEU A 189 -21.40 5.14 12.13
CA LEU A 189 -22.85 5.37 12.26
C LEU A 189 -23.63 4.14 11.84
N ALA A 190 -23.56 3.82 10.55
CA ALA A 190 -24.28 2.71 9.96
C ALA A 190 -23.32 1.53 9.81
N PRO A 191 -23.66 0.35 10.36
CA PRO A 191 -22.91 -0.85 10.06
C PRO A 191 -23.01 -1.14 8.55
N LYS A 192 -21.90 -1.56 7.95
CA LYS A 192 -21.71 -1.85 6.53
C LYS A 192 -21.76 -0.63 5.60
N ALA A 193 -21.61 0.59 6.12
CA ALA A 193 -21.46 1.80 5.30
C ALA A 193 -20.24 1.76 4.35
N GLY A 194 -19.21 0.99 4.73
CA GLY A 194 -18.01 0.78 3.94
C GLY A 194 -18.12 -0.33 2.90
N ARG A 195 -19.23 -1.08 2.87
CA ARG A 195 -19.38 -2.22 1.97
C ARG A 195 -19.42 -1.75 0.52
N GLY A 196 -18.65 -2.41 -0.35
CA GLY A 196 -18.48 -2.02 -1.74
C GLY A 196 -17.43 -0.93 -1.97
N LEU A 197 -16.79 -0.40 -0.92
CA LEU A 197 -15.70 0.55 -1.10
C LEU A 197 -14.48 -0.15 -1.69
N GLN A 198 -13.97 0.43 -2.77
CA GLN A 198 -12.72 0.00 -3.38
C GLN A 198 -11.54 0.65 -2.67
N PHE A 199 -10.43 -0.07 -2.64
CA PHE A 199 -9.15 0.42 -2.15
C PHE A 199 -8.01 0.01 -3.09
N GLY A 200 -6.93 0.77 -3.03
CA GLY A 200 -5.67 0.48 -3.71
C GLY A 200 -4.53 0.58 -2.73
N VAL A 201 -3.66 -0.43 -2.74
CA VAL A 201 -2.43 -0.48 -1.95
C VAL A 201 -1.25 -0.58 -2.90
N VAL A 202 -0.28 0.31 -2.71
CA VAL A 202 1.04 0.23 -3.34
C VAL A 202 2.03 -0.17 -2.26
N VAL A 203 2.74 -1.27 -2.47
CA VAL A 203 3.81 -1.71 -1.59
C VAL A 203 5.13 -1.63 -2.33
N THR A 204 6.13 -1.06 -1.68
CA THR A 204 7.50 -0.99 -2.21
C THR A 204 8.44 -1.62 -1.19
N LEU A 205 9.21 -2.62 -1.64
CA LEU A 205 10.24 -3.30 -0.89
C LEU A 205 11.60 -2.91 -1.47
N LYS A 206 12.46 -2.25 -0.70
CA LYS A 206 13.81 -1.88 -1.11
C LYS A 206 14.83 -2.86 -0.55
N GLU A 207 15.58 -3.51 -1.42
CA GLU A 207 16.63 -4.44 -1.04
C GLU A 207 17.81 -3.69 -0.39
N MET A 208 18.33 -4.22 0.72
CA MET A 208 19.30 -3.53 1.57
C MET A 208 20.71 -3.42 0.96
N ASN A 209 21.07 -4.31 0.04
CA ASN A 209 22.38 -4.43 -0.60
C ASN A 209 22.38 -3.98 -2.08
N GLY A 210 21.25 -3.46 -2.59
CA GLY A 210 21.11 -3.04 -3.98
C GLY A 210 20.87 -4.19 -4.98
N VAL A 211 20.53 -5.39 -4.52
CA VAL A 211 20.32 -6.56 -5.38
C VAL A 211 18.91 -6.55 -5.96
N ASN A 212 18.81 -6.63 -7.29
CA ASN A 212 17.51 -6.78 -7.94
C ASN A 212 16.96 -8.21 -7.73
N ARG A 213 15.87 -8.32 -6.98
CA ARG A 213 15.20 -9.60 -6.65
C ARG A 213 13.78 -9.71 -7.22
N ILE A 214 13.43 -8.89 -8.22
CA ILE A 214 12.05 -8.88 -8.77
C ILE A 214 11.67 -10.22 -9.40
N ASP A 215 12.57 -10.86 -10.14
CA ASP A 215 12.29 -12.14 -10.80
C ASP A 215 12.15 -13.28 -9.79
N GLU A 216 12.91 -13.23 -8.69
CA GLU A 216 12.76 -14.15 -7.56
C GLU A 216 11.38 -13.99 -6.92
N PHE A 217 10.95 -12.76 -6.66
CA PHE A 217 9.63 -12.46 -6.12
C PHE A 217 8.51 -12.96 -7.03
N ILE A 218 8.61 -12.74 -8.35
CA ILE A 218 7.61 -13.21 -9.32
C ILE A 218 7.51 -14.74 -9.31
N LYS A 219 8.64 -15.45 -9.30
CA LYS A 219 8.66 -16.92 -9.22
C LYS A 219 8.00 -17.42 -7.93
N LEU A 220 8.33 -16.80 -6.80
CA LEU A 220 7.74 -17.13 -5.51
C LEU A 220 6.22 -16.88 -5.48
N CYS A 221 5.77 -15.78 -6.08
CA CYS A 221 4.34 -15.50 -6.27
C CYS A 221 3.66 -16.59 -7.08
N MET A 222 4.22 -16.98 -8.24
CA MET A 222 3.66 -18.04 -9.09
C MET A 222 3.57 -19.39 -8.35
N VAL A 223 4.61 -19.79 -7.62
CA VAL A 223 4.63 -21.04 -6.83
C VAL A 223 3.53 -21.05 -5.77
N ARG A 224 3.12 -19.88 -5.28
CA ARG A 224 2.09 -19.72 -4.25
C ARG A 224 0.71 -19.37 -4.81
N GLY A 225 0.51 -19.50 -6.12
CA GLY A 225 -0.78 -19.31 -6.78
C GLY A 225 -1.18 -17.84 -6.99
N TRP A 226 -0.24 -16.90 -6.84
CA TRP A 226 -0.49 -15.50 -7.20
C TRP A 226 -0.43 -15.32 -8.71
N LEU A 227 -1.47 -14.69 -9.27
CA LEU A 227 -1.42 -14.15 -10.62
C LEU A 227 -0.64 -12.83 -10.60
N VAL A 228 0.51 -12.80 -11.27
CA VAL A 228 1.34 -11.60 -11.36
C VAL A 228 1.26 -11.04 -12.77
N ASN A 229 0.72 -9.83 -12.90
CA ASN A 229 0.66 -9.10 -14.16
C ASN A 229 1.68 -7.96 -14.12
N ARG A 230 2.62 -7.96 -15.06
CA ARG A 230 3.53 -6.82 -15.25
C ARG A 230 2.76 -5.69 -15.93
N ILE A 231 2.80 -4.50 -15.34
CA ILE A 231 2.22 -3.31 -15.95
C ILE A 231 3.28 -2.75 -16.90
N ASP A 232 3.11 -3.02 -18.19
CA ASP A 232 3.91 -2.41 -19.25
C ASP A 232 3.22 -1.13 -19.71
N VAL A 233 3.78 0.01 -19.27
CA VAL A 233 3.22 1.34 -19.57
C VAL A 233 3.28 1.63 -21.07
N GLN A 234 4.32 1.16 -21.78
CA GLN A 234 4.45 1.42 -23.21
C GLN A 234 3.35 0.71 -23.99
N ASN A 235 3.08 -0.55 -23.66
CA ASN A 235 1.97 -1.28 -24.27
C ASN A 235 0.62 -0.61 -24.01
N GLN A 236 0.39 -0.05 -22.82
CA GLN A 236 -0.85 0.67 -22.51
C GLN A 236 -0.99 1.96 -23.33
N ILE A 237 0.10 2.71 -23.52
CA ILE A 237 0.12 3.89 -24.40
C ILE A 237 -0.20 3.46 -25.83
N ASP A 238 0.44 2.41 -26.35
CA ASP A 238 0.24 1.95 -27.72
C ASP A 238 -1.22 1.50 -27.96
N VAL A 239 -1.83 0.83 -26.98
CA VAL A 239 -3.25 0.45 -27.02
C VAL A 239 -4.15 1.68 -27.00
N TYR A 240 -3.85 2.67 -26.15
CA TYR A 240 -4.61 3.92 -26.07
C TYR A 240 -4.55 4.70 -27.38
N VAL A 241 -3.37 4.87 -27.96
CA VAL A 241 -3.17 5.58 -29.24
C VAL A 241 -3.94 4.91 -30.37
N LYS A 242 -3.91 3.57 -30.46
CA LYS A 242 -4.70 2.82 -31.46
C LYS A 242 -6.21 2.96 -31.27
N ALA A 243 -6.68 3.12 -30.02
CA ALA A 243 -8.10 3.29 -29.74
C ALA A 243 -8.61 4.70 -30.10
N GLU A 244 -7.73 5.70 -30.07
CA GLU A 244 -8.03 7.08 -30.47
C GLU A 244 -7.73 7.39 -31.94
N GLU A 245 -7.27 6.40 -32.71
CA GLU A 245 -6.99 6.58 -34.15
C GLU A 245 -8.29 6.86 -34.91
N GLU A 246 -8.33 7.99 -35.63
CA GLU A 246 -9.49 8.39 -36.42
C GLU A 246 -9.56 7.52 -37.68
N ILE A 247 -10.62 6.73 -37.81
CA ILE A 247 -10.82 5.86 -38.97
C ILE A 247 -11.38 6.71 -40.10
N GLU A 248 -10.52 7.06 -41.06
CA GLU A 248 -10.96 7.59 -42.35
C GLU A 248 -11.60 6.46 -43.17
N PHE A 249 -12.92 6.53 -43.37
CA PHE A 249 -13.63 5.67 -44.31
C PHE A 249 -13.61 6.33 -45.70
N GLU A 250 -13.02 5.65 -46.69
CA GLU A 250 -13.11 6.01 -48.12
C GLU A 250 -14.53 5.88 -48.68
#